data_AF-A0A518AXV6-F1
#
_entry.id   AF-A0A518AXV6-F1
#
_cell.length_a   1.000
_cell.length_b   1.000
_cell.length_c   1.000
_cell.angle_alpha   90.00
_cell.angle_beta   90.00
_cell.angle_gamma   90.00
#
_symmetry.space_group_name_H-M   'P 1'
#
loop_
_entity.id
_entity.type
_entity.pdbx_description
1 polymer ?
#
loop_
_entity_poly.entity_id
_entity_poly.type
_entity_poly.pdbx_seq_one_letter_code
_entity_poly.pdbx_strand_id
1 'polypeptide(L)'
;MDFLFDAGAVIYVLIVELAPLPQIWKLRLMKQSDQMSLLFTSQLAVGRLLALPYVFEKGAAILAWGFVAGAILRFILVGQAYYYQRRARMMQRFRDEEITI
;
A
#
# COMPACT_ATOMS: atom_id res chain seq x y z
N MET A 1 -4.50 -26.85 20.17
CA MET A 1 -4.21 -25.45 19.78
C MET A 1 -2.90 -25.41 19.00
N ASP A 2 -2.61 -26.37 18.12
CA ASP A 2 -3.09 -26.59 16.74
C ASP A 2 -2.15 -25.90 15.75
N PHE A 3 -1.03 -26.58 15.46
CA PHE A 3 -0.03 -26.21 14.45
C PHE A 3 -0.65 -25.79 13.10
N LEU A 4 -1.79 -26.42 12.74
CA LEU A 4 -2.58 -26.04 11.56
C LEU A 4 -3.16 -24.62 11.63
N PHE A 5 -3.54 -24.16 12.82
CA PHE A 5 -4.08 -22.83 13.06
C PHE A 5 -2.98 -21.76 12.96
N ASP A 6 -1.79 -22.02 13.52
CA ASP A 6 -0.63 -21.14 13.39
C ASP A 6 -0.11 -21.07 11.94
N ALA A 7 -0.01 -22.21 11.26
CA ALA A 7 0.38 -22.24 9.85
C ALA A 7 -0.63 -21.47 8.97
N GLY A 8 -1.93 -21.64 9.22
CA GLY A 8 -2.98 -20.90 8.54
C GLY A 8 -2.89 -19.38 8.78
N ALA A 9 -2.61 -18.95 10.00
CA ALA A 9 -2.44 -17.54 10.35
C ALA A 9 -1.22 -16.92 9.64
N VAL A 10 -0.10 -17.63 9.57
CA VAL A 10 1.11 -17.18 8.85
C VAL A 10 0.84 -17.04 7.36
N ILE A 11 0.20 -18.04 6.74
CA ILE A 11 -0.16 -18.00 5.31
C ILE A 11 -1.11 -16.84 5.02
N TYR A 12 -2.11 -16.64 5.88
CA TYR A 12 -3.04 -15.52 5.76
C TYR A 12 -2.31 -14.18 5.81
N VAL A 13 -1.41 -13.99 6.79
CA VAL A 13 -0.60 -12.77 6.89
C VAL A 13 0.25 -12.59 5.62
N LEU A 14 0.94 -13.63 5.15
CA LEU A 14 1.73 -13.52 3.92
C LEU A 14 0.89 -13.09 2.71
N ILE A 15 -0.27 -13.71 2.50
CA ILE A 15 -1.16 -13.36 1.37
C ILE A 15 -1.61 -11.90 1.48
N VAL A 16 -2.07 -11.47 2.66
CA VAL A 16 -2.60 -10.12 2.88
C VAL A 16 -1.51 -9.06 2.79
N GLU A 17 -0.30 -9.35 3.27
CA GLU A 17 0.81 -8.40 3.27
C GLU A 17 1.51 -8.30 1.92
N LEU A 18 1.46 -9.36 1.10
CA LEU A 18 2.03 -9.36 -0.25
C LEU A 18 1.02 -8.91 -1.33
N ALA A 19 -0.28 -8.86 -1.02
CA ALA A 19 -1.32 -8.36 -1.93
C ALA A 19 -1.06 -6.98 -2.57
N PRO A 20 -0.32 -6.02 -1.94
CA PRO A 20 0.02 -4.75 -2.58
C PRO A 20 1.10 -4.87 -3.67
N LEU A 21 1.91 -5.95 -3.70
CA LEU A 21 3.03 -6.07 -4.65
C LEU A 21 2.64 -5.97 -6.12
N PRO A 22 1.59 -6.66 -6.61
CA PRO A 22 1.15 -6.50 -7.99
C PRO A 22 0.70 -5.07 -8.30
N GLN A 23 0.12 -4.36 -7.32
CA GLN A 23 -0.33 -2.98 -7.48
C GLN A 23 0.85 -2.01 -7.58
N ILE A 24 1.88 -2.18 -6.74
CA ILE A 24 3.14 -1.44 -6.80
C ILE A 24 3.79 -1.66 -8.17
N TRP A 25 3.86 -2.90 -8.63
CA TRP A 25 4.44 -3.23 -9.93
C TRP A 25 3.63 -2.59 -11.07
N LYS A 26 2.31 -2.75 -11.08
CA LYS A 26 1.43 -2.14 -12.09
C LYS A 26 1.58 -0.62 -12.15
N LEU A 27 1.64 0.06 -11.00
CA LEU A 27 1.88 1.51 -10.93
C LEU A 27 3.23 1.90 -11.54
N ARG A 28 4.28 1.13 -11.26
CA ARG A 28 5.62 1.38 -11.80
C ARG A 28 5.68 1.19 -13.33
N LEU A 29 5.01 0.18 -13.86
CA LEU A 29 4.96 -0.11 -15.30
C LEU A 29 4.12 0.92 -16.04
N MET A 30 2.90 1.19 -15.55
CA MET A 30 1.95 2.07 -16.24
C MET A 30 2.32 3.55 -16.07
N LYS A 31 3.07 3.92 -15.02
CA LYS A 31 3.40 5.31 -14.65
C LYS A 31 2.18 6.25 -14.58
N GLN A 32 0.99 5.67 -14.45
CA GLN A 32 -0.30 6.34 -14.41
C GLN A 32 -1.03 5.84 -13.15
N SER A 33 -1.49 6.78 -12.33
CA SER A 33 -2.25 6.49 -11.12
C SER A 33 -3.74 6.82 -11.28
N ASP A 34 -4.20 7.11 -12.50
CA ASP A 34 -5.51 7.76 -12.72
C ASP A 34 -6.70 6.88 -12.27
N GLN A 35 -6.50 5.56 -12.19
CA GLN A 35 -7.50 4.60 -11.72
C GLN A 35 -7.39 4.28 -10.21
N MET A 36 -6.40 4.83 -9.49
CA MET A 36 -6.20 4.53 -8.07
C MET A 36 -6.65 5.70 -7.19
N SER A 37 -7.63 5.43 -6.33
CA SER A 37 -8.06 6.40 -5.30
C SER A 37 -6.99 6.52 -4.22
N LEU A 38 -6.29 7.64 -4.23
CA LEU A 38 -5.25 7.96 -3.24
C LEU A 38 -5.78 7.99 -1.80
N LEU A 39 -7.04 8.42 -1.62
CA LEU A 39 -7.72 8.40 -0.33
C LEU A 39 -7.93 6.97 0.18
N PHE A 40 -8.34 6.06 -0.70
CA PHE A 40 -8.53 4.66 -0.33
C PHE A 40 -7.20 3.99 0.03
N THR A 41 -6.15 4.23 -0.78
CA THR A 41 -4.81 3.68 -0.51
C THR A 41 -4.19 4.25 0.77
N SER A 42 -4.36 5.54 1.04
CA SER A 42 -3.85 6.16 2.27
C SER A 42 -4.60 5.66 3.51
N GLN A 43 -5.91 5.49 3.43
CA GLN A 43 -6.72 4.92 4.51
C GLN A 43 -6.27 3.50 4.87
N LEU A 44 -5.95 2.67 3.87
CA LEU A 44 -5.39 1.33 4.11
C LEU A 44 -4.02 1.37 4.79
N ALA A 45 -3.15 2.31 4.43
CA ALA A 45 -1.85 2.47 5.07
C ALA A 45 -1.98 2.94 6.53
N VAL A 46 -2.84 3.93 6.79
CA VAL A 46 -3.12 4.45 8.15
C VAL A 46 -3.74 3.37 9.02
N GLY A 47 -4.73 2.63 8.51
CA GLY A 47 -5.34 1.52 9.23
C GLY A 47 -4.31 0.45 9.61
N ARG A 48 -3.33 0.18 8.76
CA ARG A 48 -2.24 -0.75 9.08
C ARG A 48 -1.28 -0.21 10.12
N LEU A 49 -0.97 1.09 10.07
CA LEU A 49 -0.11 1.73 11.06
C LEU A 49 -0.74 1.75 12.46
N LEU A 50 -2.05 1.98 12.55
CA LEU A 50 -2.81 1.88 13.81
C LEU A 50 -2.92 0.44 14.33
N ALA A 51 -2.83 -0.56 13.46
CA ALA A 51 -2.86 -1.97 13.85
C ALA A 51 -1.51 -2.50 14.35
N LEU A 52 -0.38 -1.82 14.05
CA LEU A 52 0.94 -2.25 14.48
C LEU A 52 1.08 -2.40 16.01
N PRO A 53 0.70 -1.41 16.85
CA PRO A 53 0.79 -1.53 18.31
C PRO A 53 0.06 -2.75 18.86
N TYR A 54 -1.15 -3.02 18.34
CA TYR A 54 -1.95 -4.18 18.74
C TYR A 54 -1.27 -5.52 18.42
N VAL A 55 -0.58 -5.61 17.28
CA VAL A 55 0.17 -6.82 16.92
C VAL A 55 1.41 -7.00 17.78
N PHE A 56 2.10 -5.91 18.14
CA PHE A 56 3.24 -5.94 19.06
C PHE A 56 2.82 -6.37 20.47
N GLU A 57 1.69 -5.88 20.99
CA GLU A 57 1.16 -6.30 22.30
C GLU A 57 0.79 -7.79 22.37
N LYS A 58 0.38 -8.40 21.25
CA LYS A 58 0.03 -9.83 21.20
C LYS A 58 1.22 -10.79 21.18
N GLY A 59 2.46 -10.30 21.17
CA GLY A 59 3.67 -11.11 21.39
C GLY A 59 4.04 -12.10 20.27
N ALA A 60 3.32 -12.11 19.15
CA ALA A 60 3.63 -12.97 18.01
C ALA A 60 4.68 -12.32 17.11
N ALA A 61 5.95 -12.43 17.48
CA ALA A 61 7.06 -11.73 16.82
C ALA A 61 7.12 -11.95 15.28
N ILE A 62 6.88 -13.18 14.80
CA ILE A 62 6.86 -13.49 13.37
C ILE A 62 5.73 -12.73 12.64
N LEU A 63 4.55 -12.68 13.24
CA LEU A 63 3.40 -11.96 12.67
C LEU A 63 3.62 -10.45 12.72
N ALA A 64 4.27 -9.94 13.77
CA ALA A 64 4.65 -8.53 13.88
C ALA A 64 5.60 -8.10 12.75
N TRP A 65 6.61 -8.91 12.43
CA TRP A 65 7.51 -8.63 11.31
C TRP A 65 6.80 -8.65 9.95
N GLY A 66 5.89 -9.61 9.72
CA GLY A 66 5.05 -9.62 8.53
C GLY A 66 4.19 -8.37 8.39
N PHE A 67 3.60 -7.92 9.50
CA PHE A 67 2.82 -6.69 9.56
C PHE A 67 3.64 -5.43 9.27
N VAL A 68 4.85 -5.34 9.82
CA VAL A 68 5.78 -4.23 9.55
C VAL A 68 6.14 -4.20 8.07
N ALA A 69 6.51 -5.35 7.49
CA ALA A 69 6.84 -5.45 6.07
C ALA A 69 5.67 -5.02 5.17
N GLY A 70 4.45 -5.48 5.49
CA GLY A 70 3.25 -5.10 4.76
C GLY A 70 2.81 -3.65 4.96
N ALA A 71 3.08 -3.06 6.11
CA ALA A 71 2.90 -1.62 6.32
C ALA A 71 3.84 -0.83 5.41
N ILE A 72 5.13 -1.18 5.38
CA ILE A 72 6.12 -0.54 4.49
C ILE A 72 5.69 -0.61 3.03
N LEU A 73 5.23 -1.78 2.56
CA LEU A 73 4.73 -1.94 1.19
C LEU A 73 3.56 -0.99 0.87
N ARG A 74 2.62 -0.83 1.80
CA ARG A 74 1.49 0.11 1.62
C ARG A 74 1.95 1.56 1.62
N PHE A 75 2.93 1.94 2.45
CA PHE A 75 3.52 3.28 2.41
C PHE A 75 4.25 3.56 1.09
N ILE A 76 4.99 2.57 0.57
CA ILE A 76 5.61 2.67 -0.76
C ILE A 76 4.54 2.87 -1.84
N LEU A 77 3.45 2.10 -1.78
CA LEU A 77 2.35 2.22 -2.72
C LEU A 77 1.69 3.61 -2.65
N VAL A 78 1.42 4.13 -1.45
CA VAL A 78 0.90 5.50 -1.25
C VAL A 78 1.87 6.54 -1.81
N GLY A 79 3.17 6.40 -1.54
CA GLY A 79 4.20 7.31 -2.03
C GLY A 79 4.29 7.32 -3.55
N GLN A 80 4.24 6.14 -4.19
CA GLN A 80 4.21 6.02 -5.65
C GLN A 80 2.93 6.62 -6.23
N ALA A 81 1.76 6.27 -5.68
CA ALA A 81 0.49 6.81 -6.13
C ALA A 81 0.49 8.34 -6.03
N TYR A 82 0.95 8.91 -4.92
CA TYR A 82 1.07 10.36 -4.73
C TYR A 82 2.00 11.00 -5.77
N TYR A 83 3.17 10.41 -5.99
CA TYR A 83 4.14 10.92 -6.96
C TYR A 83 3.57 10.94 -8.39
N TYR A 84 2.98 9.84 -8.84
CA TYR A 84 2.42 9.75 -10.19
C TYR A 84 1.18 10.62 -10.38
N GLN A 85 0.32 10.73 -9.37
CA GLN A 85 -0.86 11.59 -9.47
C GLN A 85 -0.45 13.08 -9.52
N ARG A 86 0.53 13.48 -8.70
CA ARG A 86 1.06 14.86 -8.74
C ARG A 86 1.69 15.19 -10.09
N ARG A 87 2.44 14.25 -10.66
CA ARG A 87 3.03 14.39 -12.01
C ARG A 87 1.94 14.55 -13.07
N ALA A 88 0.94 13.66 -13.07
CA ALA A 88 -0.18 13.72 -14.01
C ALA A 88 -0.95 15.05 -13.94
N ARG A 89 -1.27 15.54 -12.73
CA ARG A 89 -1.94 16.84 -12.53
C ARG A 89 -1.10 18.02 -13.03
N MET A 90 0.22 17.99 -12.86
CA MET A 90 1.10 19.03 -13.40
C MET A 90 1.06 19.04 -14.93
N MET A 91 1.17 17.88 -15.59
CA MET A 91 1.07 17.81 -17.04
C MET A 91 -0.29 18.28 -17.58
N GLN A 92 -1.39 18.01 -16.87
CA GLN A 92 -2.71 18.52 -17.24
C GLN A 92 -2.76 20.05 -17.21
N ARG A 93 -2.24 20.68 -16.14
CA ARG A 93 -2.20 22.16 -16.04
C ARG A 93 -1.45 22.82 -17.20
N PHE A 94 -0.30 22.28 -17.59
CA PHE A 94 0.46 22.81 -18.73
C PHE A 94 -0.33 22.70 -20.05
N ARG A 95 -1.08 21.59 -20.24
CA ARG A 95 -1.92 21.42 -21.42
C ARG A 95 -3.10 22.39 -21.44
N ASP A 96 -3.72 22.65 -20.29
CA ASP A 96 -4.83 23.60 -20.19
C ASP A 96 -4.36 25.05 -20.43
N GLU A 97 -3.16 25.41 -19.97
CA GLU A 97 -2.53 26.71 -20.24
C GLU A 97 -2.20 26.92 -21.72
N GLU A 98 -1.76 25.87 -22.44
CA GLU A 98 -1.45 25.93 -23.87
C GLU A 98 -2.69 26.08 -24.77
N ILE A 99 -3.86 25.61 -24.33
CA ILE A 99 -5.13 25.72 -25.08
C ILE A 99 -5.79 27.10 -24.91
N THR A 100 -5.38 27.88 -23.92
CA THR A 100 -5.99 29.17 -23.58
C THR A 100 -5.31 30.38 -24.26
N ILE A 101 -4.19 30.16 -24.97
CA ILE A 101 -3.42 31.17 -25.73
C ILE A 101 -3.75 31.05 -27.22
#